data_AF-A0A2I0KC56-F1
#
_entry.id   AF-A0A2I0KC56-F1
#
_cell.length_a   1.000
_cell.length_b   1.000
_cell.length_c   1.000
_cell.angle_alpha   90.00
_cell.angle_beta   90.00
_cell.angle_gamma   90.00
#
_symmetry.space_group_name_H-M   'P 1'
#
loop_
_entity.id
_entity.type
_entity.pdbx_description
1 polymer ?
#
loop_
_entity_poly.entity_id
_entity_poly.type
_entity_poly.pdbx_seq_one_letter_code
_entity_poly.pdbx_strand_id
1 'polypeptide(L)'
;MFCIKGNCKWRLFAGAVSSVYTFGPTFHAENSKTSRHLAEFWMVEPEIAFAELKDHMNCTEAYMKFLCNWLLDNCLDDMEFLAKNYDKGCINRLRMVLKILLSNYRHLTEVIFQKPVIVYNNPKGIKAFYMRLNDDGKTTAAMDVLAPKVGKLIGGSQIEERYAIIRTERFEP
;
A
#
# COMPACT_ATOMS: atom_id res chain seq x y z
N MET A 1 -5.42 -8.16 10.23
CA MET A 1 -5.11 -6.90 10.96
C MET A 1 -4.01 -6.21 10.16
N PHE A 2 -4.25 -4.98 9.75
CA PHE A 2 -3.55 -4.22 8.71
C PHE A 2 -2.68 -3.11 9.36
N CYS A 3 -1.85 -2.42 8.60
CA CYS A 3 -1.33 -1.09 8.94
C CYS A 3 -0.44 -0.64 7.78
N ILE A 4 -0.63 0.59 7.29
CA ILE A 4 0.18 1.17 6.21
C ILE A 4 1.47 1.78 6.77
N LYS A 5 1.43 2.46 7.92
CA LYS A 5 2.64 2.95 8.62
C LYS A 5 2.46 3.11 10.13
N GLY A 6 2.85 2.10 10.91
CA GLY A 6 3.33 2.28 12.30
C GLY A 6 2.32 2.71 13.35
N ASN A 7 1.04 2.64 13.05
CA ASN A 7 0.08 3.47 13.74
C ASN A 7 -0.84 2.61 14.60
N CYS A 8 -0.34 2.38 15.82
CA CYS A 8 -0.87 1.37 16.73
C CYS A 8 -2.23 1.72 17.35
N LYS A 9 -2.73 2.95 17.22
CA LYS A 9 -3.92 3.38 18.00
C LYS A 9 -5.25 2.83 17.45
N TRP A 10 -5.35 2.53 16.15
CA TRP A 10 -6.60 2.11 15.48
C TRP A 10 -6.78 0.62 15.49
N ARG A 11 -5.70 -0.10 15.75
CA ARG A 11 -5.71 -1.53 16.06
C ARG A 11 -6.75 -1.88 17.11
N LEU A 12 -6.81 -1.06 18.16
CA LEU A 12 -7.80 -1.21 19.24
C LEU A 12 -9.22 -1.00 18.72
N PHE A 13 -9.43 -0.01 17.84
CA PHE A 13 -10.73 0.27 17.24
C PHE A 13 -11.15 -0.84 16.26
N ALA A 14 -10.26 -1.31 15.40
CA ALA A 14 -10.55 -2.40 14.47
C ALA A 14 -10.93 -3.70 15.19
N GLY A 15 -10.31 -3.99 16.34
CA GLY A 15 -10.73 -5.09 17.20
C GLY A 15 -12.17 -4.97 17.71
N ALA A 16 -12.71 -3.75 17.83
CA ALA A 16 -14.05 -3.49 18.32
C ALA A 16 -15.10 -3.38 17.19
N VAL A 17 -14.79 -2.69 16.08
CA VAL A 17 -15.76 -2.40 15.00
C VAL A 17 -15.46 -3.14 13.69
N SER A 18 -14.54 -4.10 13.73
CA SER A 18 -14.10 -4.98 12.63
C SER A 18 -13.36 -4.28 11.49
N SER A 19 -13.87 -3.18 10.93
CA SER A 19 -13.25 -2.44 9.84
C SER A 19 -13.29 -0.95 10.09
N VAL A 20 -12.13 -0.29 10.04
CA VAL A 20 -12.00 1.17 10.15
C VAL A 20 -11.12 1.70 9.04
N TYR A 21 -11.20 2.99 8.77
CA TYR A 21 -10.18 3.68 7.98
C TYR A 21 -9.94 5.07 8.56
N THR A 22 -8.72 5.57 8.38
CA THR A 22 -8.38 6.96 8.66
C THR A 22 -8.22 7.72 7.35
N PHE A 23 -8.56 9.00 7.38
CA PHE A 23 -8.27 9.95 6.33
C PHE A 23 -7.79 11.23 7.01
N GLY A 24 -6.49 11.51 6.95
CA GLY A 24 -5.92 12.61 7.73
C GLY A 24 -4.49 12.98 7.36
N PRO A 25 -4.03 14.15 7.86
CA PRO A 25 -2.68 14.62 7.60
C PRO A 25 -1.66 13.77 8.36
N THR A 26 -0.55 13.49 7.70
CA THR A 26 0.62 12.79 8.23
C THR A 26 1.86 13.63 7.94
N PHE A 27 2.79 13.62 8.88
CA PHE A 27 3.98 14.47 8.83
C PHE A 27 5.25 13.63 8.78
N HIS A 28 6.20 14.02 7.93
CA HIS A 28 7.56 13.53 7.93
C HIS A 28 8.50 14.66 8.32
N ALA A 29 9.37 14.41 9.31
CA ALA A 29 10.40 15.35 9.75
C ALA A 29 11.78 15.08 9.11
N GLU A 30 11.83 14.24 8.07
CA GLU A 30 13.09 13.92 7.39
C GLU A 30 13.60 15.13 6.59
N ASN A 31 14.90 15.43 6.67
CA ASN A 31 15.52 16.49 5.88
C ASN A 31 15.78 16.01 4.45
N SER A 32 14.69 15.81 3.69
CA SER A 32 14.72 15.35 2.30
C SER A 32 14.26 16.48 1.37
N LYS A 33 15.17 17.00 0.55
CA LYS A 33 14.90 18.09 -0.41
C LYS A 33 14.69 17.56 -1.82
N THR A 34 13.81 16.59 -1.99
CA THR A 34 13.48 16.02 -3.31
C THR A 34 12.07 16.42 -3.73
N SER A 35 11.79 16.45 -5.03
CA SER A 35 10.46 16.77 -5.57
C SER A 35 9.34 15.78 -5.20
N ARG A 36 9.67 14.66 -4.54
CA ARG A 36 8.72 13.58 -4.18
C ARG A 36 8.49 13.44 -2.68
N HIS A 37 9.25 14.13 -1.84
CA HIS A 37 9.10 14.07 -0.39
C HIS A 37 8.45 15.36 0.09
N LEU A 38 7.29 15.23 0.73
CA LEU A 38 6.56 16.33 1.35
C LEU A 38 6.64 16.16 2.87
N ALA A 39 6.83 17.27 3.58
CA ALA A 39 6.82 17.28 5.05
C ALA A 39 5.41 17.02 5.61
N GLU A 40 4.36 17.39 4.85
CA GLU A 40 2.96 17.14 5.15
C GLU A 40 2.28 16.53 3.92
N PHE A 41 1.52 15.46 4.14
CA PHE A 41 0.73 14.79 3.12
C PHE A 41 -0.46 14.08 3.75
N TRP A 42 -1.47 13.77 2.93
CA TRP A 42 -2.67 13.08 3.39
C TRP A 42 -2.55 11.58 3.18
N MET A 43 -2.95 10.81 4.19
CA MET A 43 -2.94 9.36 4.16
C MET A 43 -4.36 8.83 4.32
N VAL A 44 -4.64 7.78 3.55
CA VAL A 44 -5.80 6.92 3.75
C VAL A 44 -5.30 5.60 4.30
N GLU A 45 -5.65 5.25 5.53
CA GLU A 45 -5.20 4.02 6.17
C GLU A 45 -6.40 3.20 6.62
N PRO A 46 -6.90 2.26 5.78
CA PRO A 46 -7.87 1.28 6.21
C PRO A 46 -7.26 0.35 7.27
N GLU A 47 -8.08 -0.39 8.01
CA GLU A 47 -7.68 -1.39 8.99
C GLU A 47 -8.79 -2.43 9.10
N ILE A 48 -8.47 -3.70 8.87
CA ILE A 48 -9.47 -4.78 8.83
C ILE A 48 -9.07 -5.89 9.80
N ALA A 49 -9.93 -6.15 10.78
CA ALA A 49 -9.82 -7.25 11.72
C ALA A 49 -10.04 -8.58 11.00
N PHE A 50 -9.39 -9.64 11.48
CA PHE A 50 -9.47 -11.00 10.94
C PHE A 50 -9.05 -11.17 9.46
N ALA A 51 -8.56 -10.11 8.81
CA ALA A 51 -8.00 -10.18 7.45
C ALA A 51 -6.54 -10.67 7.46
N GLU A 52 -6.22 -11.51 6.49
CA GLU A 52 -4.86 -11.97 6.18
C GLU A 52 -4.20 -11.12 5.08
N LEU A 53 -2.91 -11.34 4.82
CA LEU A 53 -2.19 -10.63 3.76
C LEU A 53 -2.87 -10.75 2.38
N LYS A 54 -3.49 -11.90 2.09
CA LYS A 54 -4.20 -12.10 0.82
C LYS A 54 -5.42 -11.18 0.70
N ASP A 55 -6.19 -11.04 1.77
CA ASP A 55 -7.34 -10.13 1.81
C ASP A 55 -6.90 -8.68 1.65
N HIS A 56 -5.76 -8.32 2.22
CA HIS A 56 -5.17 -6.98 2.04
C HIS A 56 -4.83 -6.70 0.58
N MET A 57 -4.22 -7.66 -0.12
CA MET A 57 -3.91 -7.53 -1.54
C MET A 57 -5.19 -7.38 -2.38
N ASN A 58 -6.21 -8.20 -2.10
CA ASN A 58 -7.51 -8.14 -2.78
C ASN A 58 -8.23 -6.80 -2.54
N CYS A 59 -8.25 -6.32 -1.29
CA CYS A 59 -8.85 -5.03 -0.94
C CYS A 59 -8.12 -3.88 -1.65
N THR A 60 -6.79 -3.95 -1.70
CA THR A 60 -5.95 -2.95 -2.38
C THR A 60 -6.23 -2.92 -3.88
N GLU A 61 -6.35 -4.09 -4.50
CA GLU A 61 -6.73 -4.22 -5.91
C GLU A 61 -8.11 -3.60 -6.19
N ALA A 62 -9.11 -3.99 -5.41
CA ALA A 62 -10.48 -3.51 -5.56
C ALA A 62 -10.55 -2.00 -5.40
N TYR A 63 -9.86 -1.44 -4.40
CA TYR A 63 -9.82 0.00 -4.15
C TYR A 63 -9.17 0.75 -5.31
N MET A 64 -8.03 0.29 -5.82
CA MET A 64 -7.37 0.93 -6.97
C MET A 64 -8.24 0.89 -8.23
N LYS A 65 -8.89 -0.25 -8.50
CA LYS A 65 -9.80 -0.38 -9.64
C LYS A 65 -11.00 0.56 -9.50
N PHE A 66 -11.57 0.63 -8.31
CA PHE A 66 -12.68 1.53 -8.02
C PHE A 66 -12.29 3.00 -8.28
N LEU A 67 -11.16 3.46 -7.73
CA LEU A 67 -10.70 4.83 -7.95
C LEU A 67 -10.43 5.15 -9.43
N CYS A 68 -9.79 4.23 -10.16
CA CYS A 68 -9.51 4.44 -11.58
C CYS A 68 -10.79 4.49 -12.42
N ASN A 69 -11.77 3.63 -12.13
CA ASN A 69 -13.08 3.66 -12.81
C ASN A 69 -13.82 4.95 -12.48
N TRP A 70 -13.94 5.27 -11.19
CA TRP A 70 -14.65 6.45 -10.73
C TRP A 70 -14.10 7.73 -11.36
N LEU A 71 -12.77 7.83 -11.48
CA LEU A 71 -12.11 8.97 -12.09
C LEU A 71 -12.36 9.07 -13.61
N LEU A 72 -12.41 7.95 -14.32
CA LEU A 72 -12.74 7.92 -15.75
C LEU A 72 -14.22 8.21 -16.01
N ASP A 73 -15.11 7.81 -15.09
CA ASP A 73 -16.56 7.99 -15.25
C ASP A 73 -17.00 9.41 -14.87
N ASN A 74 -16.36 10.04 -13.89
CA ASN A 74 -16.79 11.34 -13.34
C ASN A 74 -15.91 12.52 -13.76
N CYS A 75 -14.65 12.29 -14.15
CA CYS A 75 -13.67 13.35 -14.43
C CYS A 75 -12.98 13.17 -15.79
N LEU A 76 -13.70 12.65 -16.79
CA LEU A 76 -13.12 12.38 -18.11
C LEU A 76 -12.58 13.66 -18.78
N ASP A 77 -13.32 14.76 -18.70
CA ASP A 77 -12.96 16.04 -19.31
C ASP A 77 -11.62 16.58 -18.79
N ASP A 78 -11.43 16.53 -17.46
CA ASP A 78 -10.17 16.92 -16.81
C ASP A 78 -9.03 16.00 -17.23
N MET A 79 -9.31 14.71 -17.38
CA MET A 79 -8.32 13.74 -17.83
C MET A 79 -7.91 13.94 -19.28
N GLU A 80 -8.83 14.31 -20.16
CA GLU A 80 -8.53 14.66 -21.55
C GLU A 80 -7.69 15.94 -21.62
N PHE A 81 -7.99 16.92 -20.78
CA PHE A 81 -7.17 18.13 -20.63
C PHE A 81 -5.74 17.78 -20.19
N LEU A 82 -5.58 16.95 -19.16
CA LEU A 82 -4.26 16.50 -18.69
C LEU A 82 -3.52 15.66 -19.74
N ALA A 83 -4.24 14.83 -20.50
CA ALA A 83 -3.68 14.03 -21.58
C ALA A 83 -3.12 14.91 -22.71
N LYS A 84 -3.84 15.98 -23.04
CA LYS A 84 -3.44 16.92 -24.10
C LYS A 84 -2.22 17.76 -23.70
N ASN A 85 -2.18 18.25 -22.47
CA ASN A 85 -1.21 19.28 -22.06
C ASN A 85 0.03 18.75 -21.34
N TYR A 86 -0.06 17.63 -20.62
CA TYR A 86 1.04 17.14 -19.78
C TYR A 86 1.49 15.73 -20.16
N ASP A 87 0.57 14.76 -20.23
CA ASP A 87 0.93 13.36 -20.46
C ASP A 87 -0.09 12.61 -21.31
N LYS A 88 0.20 12.49 -22.60
CA LYS A 88 -0.62 11.81 -23.61
C LYS A 88 -0.95 10.35 -23.26
N GLY A 89 -0.19 9.71 -22.37
CA GLY A 89 -0.39 8.33 -21.95
C GLY A 89 -1.18 8.15 -20.65
N CYS A 90 -1.65 9.21 -19.99
CA CYS A 90 -2.25 9.11 -18.65
C CYS A 90 -3.51 8.23 -18.63
N ILE A 91 -4.46 8.44 -19.56
CA ILE A 91 -5.70 7.67 -19.66
C ILE A 91 -5.41 6.20 -19.95
N ASN A 92 -4.46 5.93 -20.85
CA ASN A 92 -4.07 4.56 -21.19
C ASN A 92 -3.49 3.83 -19.99
N ARG A 93 -2.68 4.49 -19.15
CA ARG A 93 -2.15 3.89 -17.92
C ARG A 93 -3.24 3.58 -16.90
N LEU A 94 -4.22 4.47 -16.72
CA LEU A 94 -5.38 4.18 -15.85
C LEU A 94 -6.16 2.97 -16.34
N ARG A 95 -6.43 2.90 -17.64
CA ARG A 95 -7.07 1.73 -18.26
C ARG A 95 -6.25 0.45 -18.12
N MET A 96 -4.91 0.54 -18.09
CA MET A 96 -4.06 -0.60 -17.80
C MET A 96 -4.25 -1.10 -16.37
N VAL A 97 -4.38 -0.20 -15.38
CA VAL A 97 -4.66 -0.59 -13.98
C VAL A 97 -5.98 -1.36 -13.86
N LEU A 98 -7.00 -0.93 -14.59
CA LEU A 98 -8.31 -1.59 -14.62
C LEU A 98 -8.26 -3.01 -15.20
N LYS A 99 -7.41 -3.23 -16.20
CA LYS A 99 -7.24 -4.53 -16.87
C LYS A 99 -6.36 -5.52 -16.10
N ILE A 100 -5.68 -5.09 -15.05
CA ILE A 100 -4.85 -5.99 -14.24
C ILE A 100 -5.76 -6.95 -13.47
N LEU A 101 -5.60 -8.26 -13.68
CA LEU A 101 -5.80 -9.25 -12.63
C LEU A 101 -4.45 -9.33 -11.89
N LEU A 102 -4.41 -9.12 -10.59
CA LEU A 102 -3.20 -9.29 -9.79
C LEU A 102 -2.89 -10.80 -9.62
N SER A 103 -2.44 -11.44 -10.69
CA SER A 103 -1.80 -12.74 -10.63
C SER A 103 -0.39 -12.58 -10.02
N ASN A 104 -0.12 -13.38 -8.99
CA ASN A 104 1.13 -13.48 -8.23
C ASN A 104 2.39 -13.39 -9.11
N TYR A 105 3.02 -12.21 -9.17
CA TYR A 105 4.38 -12.12 -9.71
C TYR A 105 5.25 -11.21 -8.85
N ARG A 106 6.21 -11.85 -8.19
CA ARG A 106 7.44 -11.22 -7.72
C ARG A 106 8.23 -10.80 -8.95
N HIS A 107 8.30 -9.49 -9.23
CA HIS A 107 9.49 -8.73 -9.66
C HIS A 107 9.16 -7.49 -10.54
N LEU A 108 9.86 -6.40 -10.25
CA LEU A 108 10.28 -5.25 -11.10
C LEU A 108 9.29 -4.64 -12.12
N THR A 109 8.56 -3.62 -11.66
CA THR A 109 7.64 -2.78 -12.45
C THR A 109 8.25 -2.01 -13.61
N GLU A 110 9.49 -1.55 -13.50
CA GLU A 110 10.04 -0.54 -14.42
C GLU A 110 10.71 -1.14 -15.67
N VAL A 111 11.45 -2.24 -15.53
CA VAL A 111 12.21 -2.83 -16.64
C VAL A 111 11.41 -3.96 -17.32
N ILE A 112 10.54 -4.66 -16.60
CA ILE A 112 9.96 -5.93 -17.08
C ILE A 112 8.45 -5.81 -17.33
N PHE A 113 7.69 -5.18 -16.43
CA PHE A 113 6.22 -5.27 -16.48
C PHE A 113 5.49 -4.05 -17.03
N GLN A 114 6.09 -2.84 -17.01
CA GLN A 114 5.48 -1.56 -17.44
C GLN A 114 4.05 -1.34 -16.88
N LYS A 115 3.73 -1.97 -15.75
CA LYS A 115 2.41 -2.07 -15.13
C LYS A 115 2.57 -2.04 -13.62
N PRO A 116 1.55 -1.60 -12.85
CA PRO A 116 1.57 -1.75 -11.41
C PRO A 116 1.68 -3.21 -10.98
N VAL A 117 2.48 -3.48 -9.95
CA VAL A 117 2.62 -4.82 -9.35
C VAL A 117 2.57 -4.73 -7.82
N ILE A 118 2.12 -5.81 -7.20
CA ILE A 118 2.24 -5.99 -5.75
C ILE A 118 3.49 -6.82 -5.46
N VAL A 119 4.41 -6.25 -4.70
CA VAL A 119 5.55 -6.97 -4.13
C VAL A 119 5.19 -7.34 -2.71
N TYR A 120 5.28 -8.62 -2.36
CA TYR A 120 4.96 -9.11 -1.02
C TYR A 120 6.04 -10.04 -0.47
N ASN A 121 5.99 -10.28 0.85
CA ASN A 121 6.97 -11.05 1.61
C ASN A 121 8.36 -10.42 1.59
N ASN A 122 8.47 -9.23 2.18
CA ASN A 122 9.72 -8.48 2.27
C ASN A 122 10.65 -9.02 3.37
N PRO A 123 11.98 -8.87 3.24
CA PRO A 123 12.92 -9.28 4.28
C PRO A 123 12.63 -8.59 5.62
N LYS A 124 12.71 -9.35 6.71
CA LYS A 124 12.46 -8.87 8.08
C LYS A 124 13.30 -7.64 8.46
N GLY A 125 14.61 -7.68 8.18
CA GLY A 125 15.56 -6.67 8.66
C GLY A 125 15.37 -5.25 8.10
N ILE A 126 14.50 -5.05 7.11
CA ILE A 126 14.22 -3.72 6.51
C ILE A 126 12.76 -3.27 6.75
N LYS A 127 12.02 -4.00 7.57
CA LYS A 127 10.60 -3.77 7.84
C LYS A 127 10.37 -3.55 9.33
N ALA A 128 9.20 -3.03 9.66
CA ALA A 128 8.89 -2.67 11.04
C ALA A 128 8.56 -3.89 11.90
N PHE A 129 8.89 -3.82 13.20
CA PHE A 129 8.73 -4.90 14.18
C PHE A 129 7.30 -5.46 14.31
N TYR A 130 6.28 -4.68 13.94
CA TYR A 130 4.89 -5.07 14.07
C TYR A 130 4.36 -5.89 12.88
N MET A 131 5.15 -6.06 11.82
CA MET A 131 4.75 -6.84 10.65
C MET A 131 4.88 -8.32 10.97
N ARG A 132 3.86 -9.12 10.66
CA ARG A 132 3.81 -10.55 10.98
C ARG A 132 5.00 -11.28 10.38
N LEU A 133 5.70 -12.06 11.20
CA LEU A 133 6.80 -12.91 10.75
C LEU A 133 6.21 -14.14 10.05
N ASN A 134 6.65 -14.39 8.82
CA ASN A 134 6.26 -15.60 8.09
C ASN A 134 6.92 -16.83 8.71
N ASP A 135 6.39 -18.01 8.40
CA ASP A 135 6.89 -19.29 8.93
C ASP A 135 8.34 -19.61 8.52
N ASP A 136 8.86 -18.91 7.51
CA ASP A 136 10.26 -19.00 7.08
C ASP A 136 11.24 -18.32 8.05
N GLY A 137 10.75 -17.54 9.01
CA GLY A 137 11.55 -16.76 9.97
C GLY A 137 12.42 -15.65 9.35
N LYS A 138 12.31 -15.42 8.04
CA LYS A 138 13.17 -14.52 7.26
C LYS A 138 12.42 -13.37 6.63
N THR A 139 11.15 -13.58 6.29
CA THR A 139 10.30 -12.59 5.62
C THR A 139 9.14 -12.17 6.50
N THR A 140 8.64 -10.97 6.24
CA THR A 140 7.46 -10.41 6.89
C THR A 140 6.31 -10.40 5.92
N ALA A 141 5.08 -10.61 6.42
CA ALA A 141 3.84 -10.53 5.67
C ALA A 141 3.50 -9.06 5.30
N ALA A 142 4.40 -8.41 4.57
CA ALA A 142 4.26 -7.07 4.05
C ALA A 142 3.91 -7.12 2.56
N MET A 143 3.25 -6.08 2.08
CA MET A 143 3.01 -5.81 0.67
C MET A 143 3.29 -4.35 0.33
N ASP A 144 3.82 -4.11 -0.85
CA ASP A 144 4.02 -2.80 -1.43
C ASP A 144 3.47 -2.81 -2.87
N VAL A 145 2.56 -1.90 -3.18
CA VAL A 145 2.11 -1.65 -4.56
C VAL A 145 3.06 -0.66 -5.19
N LEU A 146 3.72 -1.08 -6.26
CA LEU A 146 4.63 -0.26 -7.03
C LEU A 146 3.97 0.08 -8.37
N ALA A 147 4.06 1.35 -8.77
CA ALA A 147 3.63 1.82 -10.08
C ALA A 147 4.81 2.43 -10.85
N PRO A 148 4.89 2.21 -12.18
CA PRO A 148 5.94 2.80 -13.01
C PRO A 148 6.04 4.32 -12.86
N LYS A 149 7.27 4.86 -12.84
CA LYS A 149 7.60 6.29 -12.71
C LYS A 149 7.27 6.94 -11.35
N VAL A 150 6.21 6.49 -10.67
CA VAL A 150 5.78 7.01 -9.37
C VAL A 150 6.53 6.34 -8.23
N GLY A 151 6.77 5.02 -8.33
CA GLY A 151 7.34 4.22 -7.25
C GLY A 151 6.24 3.61 -6.38
N LYS A 152 6.44 3.58 -5.06
CA LYS A 152 5.48 2.99 -4.13
C LYS A 152 4.23 3.85 -3.98
N LEU A 153 3.06 3.29 -4.28
CA LEU A 153 1.75 3.92 -4.11
C LEU A 153 1.10 3.54 -2.78
N ILE A 154 1.06 2.24 -2.49
CA ILE A 154 0.37 1.69 -1.31
C ILE A 154 1.36 0.77 -0.61
N GLY A 155 1.37 0.81 0.72
CA GLY A 155 2.09 -0.15 1.56
C GLY A 155 1.14 -0.73 2.57
N GLY A 156 1.36 -1.97 2.96
CA GLY A 156 0.56 -2.60 4.01
C GLY A 156 1.27 -3.82 4.55
N SER A 157 0.78 -4.33 5.67
CA SER A 157 1.26 -5.60 6.22
C SER A 157 0.15 -6.27 6.98
N GLN A 158 0.20 -7.60 7.06
CA GLN A 158 -0.44 -8.30 8.15
C GLN A 158 0.34 -7.97 9.43
N ILE A 159 -0.41 -7.65 10.48
CA ILE A 159 0.14 -7.35 11.78
C ILE A 159 0.43 -8.64 12.52
N GLU A 160 1.57 -8.67 13.21
CA GLU A 160 1.89 -9.75 14.12
C GLU A 160 0.89 -9.74 15.28
N GLU A 161 0.11 -10.81 15.40
CA GLU A 161 -0.89 -11.03 16.44
C GLU A 161 -0.34 -11.83 17.63
N ARG A 162 0.77 -12.58 17.45
CA ARG A 162 1.32 -13.47 18.47
C ARG A 162 2.12 -12.67 19.48
N TYR A 163 1.58 -12.52 20.69
CA TYR A 163 2.19 -11.72 21.77
C TYR A 163 3.66 -12.07 22.04
N ALA A 164 4.01 -13.36 22.06
CA ALA A 164 5.38 -13.81 22.30
C ALA A 164 6.36 -13.25 21.26
N ILE A 165 5.99 -13.29 19.98
CA ILE A 165 6.83 -12.81 18.88
C ILE A 165 6.95 -11.28 18.95
N ILE A 166 5.85 -10.55 19.09
CA ILE A 166 5.90 -9.08 19.19
C ILE A 166 6.78 -8.64 20.35
N ARG A 167 6.68 -9.32 21.49
CA ARG A 167 7.45 -9.00 22.69
C ARG A 167 8.94 -9.16 22.42
N THR A 168 9.35 -10.27 21.80
CA THR A 168 10.74 -10.50 21.40
C THR A 168 11.19 -9.43 20.40
N GLU A 169 10.47 -9.22 19.29
CA GLU A 169 10.84 -8.27 18.24
C GLU A 169 10.95 -6.80 18.71
N ARG A 170 10.23 -6.43 19.77
CA ARG A 170 10.20 -5.05 20.27
C ARG A 170 11.17 -4.79 21.41
N PHE A 171 11.43 -5.77 22.26
CA PHE A 171 12.12 -5.55 23.55
C PHE A 171 13.38 -6.39 23.74
N GLU A 172 13.63 -7.38 22.88
CA GLU A 172 14.85 -8.20 22.93
C GLU A 172 15.64 -7.98 21.63
N PRO A 173 16.78 -7.25 21.68
CA PRO A 173 17.57 -6.90 20.49
C PRO A 173 18.30 -8.09 19.85
#